data_AF-W1U8V6-F1
#
_entry.id   AF-W1U8V6-F1
#
_cell.length_a   1.000
_cell.length_b   1.000
_cell.length_c   1.000
_cell.angle_alpha   90.00
_cell.angle_beta   90.00
_cell.angle_gamma   90.00
#
_symmetry.space_group_name_H-M   'P 1'
#
loop_
_entity.id
_entity.type
_entity.pdbx_description
1 polymer ?
#
loop_
_entity_poly.entity_id
_entity_poly.type
_entity_poly.pdbx_seq_one_letter_code
_entity_poly.pdbx_strand_id
1 'polypeptide(L)'
;MKYKDIVYNIKDKNFEKIYLLYGKEHYLIDNAIKLFRESLNESMIDFNLETIDGKETTLDQLLSSIETLPFMDERKIVIVKDFELLTKSKKKNFSDKDEKTFASHLENIPDTTILVFAVYGEIDKRKSIVSKISKNGIAYNCEKISDMELFKWT
;
A
#
# COMPACT_ATOMS: atom_id res chain seq x y z
N MET A 1 -8.04 2.06 14.49
CA MET A 1 -8.52 2.69 13.26
C MET A 1 -9.43 1.73 12.53
N LYS A 2 -10.56 2.19 12.02
CA LYS A 2 -11.54 1.41 11.25
C LYS A 2 -11.35 1.67 9.75
N TYR A 3 -11.85 0.78 8.90
CA TYR A 3 -11.82 0.98 7.45
C TYR A 3 -12.46 2.31 7.01
N LYS A 4 -13.55 2.72 7.67
CA LYS A 4 -14.22 4.00 7.38
C LYS A 4 -13.28 5.20 7.57
N ASP A 5 -12.37 5.15 8.53
CA ASP A 5 -11.41 6.22 8.79
C ASP A 5 -10.42 6.34 7.61
N ILE A 6 -9.97 5.20 7.06
CA ILE A 6 -9.10 5.17 5.86
C ILE A 6 -9.83 5.78 4.66
N VAL A 7 -11.09 5.38 4.43
CA VAL A 7 -11.91 5.91 3.33
C VAL A 7 -12.12 7.42 3.48
N TYR A 8 -12.40 7.89 4.69
CA TYR A 8 -12.56 9.32 4.98
C TYR A 8 -11.27 10.08 4.66
N ASN A 9 -10.13 9.62 5.18
CA ASN A 9 -8.83 10.25 4.96
C ASN A 9 -8.45 10.33 3.48
N ILE A 10 -8.68 9.27 2.70
CA ILE A 10 -8.43 9.27 1.25
C ILE A 10 -9.30 10.31 0.54
N LYS A 11 -10.59 10.38 0.88
CA LYS A 11 -11.53 11.33 0.26
C LYS A 11 -11.23 12.78 0.62
N ASP A 12 -10.74 13.02 1.84
CA ASP A 12 -10.34 14.35 2.33
C ASP A 12 -8.91 14.73 1.89
N LYS A 13 -8.25 13.89 1.09
CA LYS A 13 -6.84 14.02 0.68
C LYS A 13 -5.85 14.15 1.86
N ASN A 14 -6.23 13.66 3.03
CA ASN A 14 -5.38 13.60 4.21
C ASN A 14 -4.65 12.25 4.26
N PHE A 15 -3.58 12.15 3.49
CA PHE A 15 -2.86 10.89 3.29
C PHE A 15 -1.72 10.66 4.28
N GLU A 16 -1.58 9.42 4.70
CA GLU A 16 -0.31 8.89 5.17
C GLU A 16 0.58 8.52 3.97
N LYS A 17 1.89 8.44 4.17
CA LYS A 17 2.81 8.09 3.06
C LYS A 17 2.76 6.62 2.69
N ILE A 18 2.39 5.75 3.63
CA ILE A 18 2.51 4.30 3.47
C ILE A 18 1.23 3.62 3.94
N TYR A 19 0.69 2.75 3.11
CA TYR A 19 -0.46 1.91 3.42
C TYR A 19 -0.13 0.44 3.15
N LEU A 20 -0.52 -0.43 4.07
CA LEU A 20 -0.51 -1.88 3.93
C LEU A 20 -1.92 -2.39 4.16
N LEU A 21 -2.60 -2.74 3.07
CA LEU A 21 -3.93 -3.31 3.06
C LEU A 21 -3.81 -4.81 2.79
N TYR A 22 -4.21 -5.62 3.76
CA TYR A 22 -4.09 -7.07 3.66
C TYR A 22 -5.31 -7.77 4.24
N GLY A 23 -5.61 -8.98 3.80
CA GLY A 23 -6.66 -9.80 4.40
C GLY A 23 -7.53 -10.52 3.36
N LYS A 24 -8.58 -11.19 3.87
CA LYS A 24 -9.45 -12.06 3.06
C LYS A 24 -10.65 -11.32 2.47
N GLU A 25 -10.94 -10.12 2.96
CA GLU A 25 -12.00 -9.28 2.39
C GLU A 25 -11.43 -8.44 1.24
N HIS A 26 -11.36 -9.06 0.06
CA HIS A 26 -10.75 -8.47 -1.14
C HIS A 26 -11.50 -7.20 -1.57
N TYR A 27 -12.82 -7.15 -1.37
CA TYR A 27 -13.63 -5.98 -1.70
C TYR A 27 -13.14 -4.70 -1.02
N LEU A 28 -12.74 -4.78 0.26
CA LEU A 28 -12.23 -3.62 0.99
C LEU A 28 -10.89 -3.14 0.45
N ILE A 29 -10.01 -4.07 0.03
CA ILE A 29 -8.73 -3.75 -0.61
C ILE A 29 -8.97 -3.06 -1.95
N ASP A 30 -9.82 -3.66 -2.80
CA ASP A 30 -10.14 -3.13 -4.13
C ASP A 30 -10.83 -1.77 -4.06
N ASN A 31 -11.75 -1.60 -3.12
CA ASN A 31 -12.42 -0.32 -2.92
C ASN A 31 -11.44 0.77 -2.45
N ALA A 32 -10.48 0.44 -1.58
CA ALA A 32 -9.46 1.41 -1.17
C ALA A 32 -8.52 1.79 -2.32
N ILE A 33 -8.07 0.80 -3.12
CA ILE A 33 -7.27 1.04 -4.34
C ILE A 33 -8.02 1.95 -5.32
N LYS A 34 -9.31 1.69 -5.52
CA LYS A 34 -10.17 2.53 -6.37
C LYS A 34 -10.22 3.97 -5.85
N LEU A 35 -10.40 4.16 -4.54
CA LEU A 35 -10.44 5.50 -3.94
C LEU A 35 -9.10 6.23 -4.07
N PHE A 36 -7.96 5.54 -3.92
CA PHE A 36 -6.65 6.12 -4.19
C PHE A 36 -6.55 6.61 -5.64
N ARG A 37 -6.97 5.79 -6.61
CA ARG A 37 -6.99 6.20 -8.02
C ARG A 37 -7.89 7.42 -8.25
N GLU A 38 -9.08 7.44 -7.66
CA GLU A 38 -10.04 8.55 -7.78
C GLU A 38 -9.57 9.83 -7.08
N SER A 39 -8.55 9.75 -6.22
CA SER A 39 -8.00 10.93 -5.53
C SER A 39 -7.02 11.76 -6.37
N LEU A 40 -6.49 11.16 -7.45
CA LEU A 40 -5.61 11.80 -8.42
C LEU A 40 -6.41 12.65 -9.41
N ASN A 41 -5.73 13.57 -10.09
CA ASN A 41 -6.33 14.30 -11.20
C ASN A 41 -6.61 13.35 -12.37
N GLU A 42 -7.87 13.28 -12.80
CA GLU A 42 -8.36 12.37 -13.85
C GLU A 42 -7.52 12.42 -15.14
N SER A 43 -7.09 13.60 -15.57
CA SER A 43 -6.29 13.76 -16.80
C SER A 43 -4.82 13.34 -16.65
N MET A 44 -4.36 13.15 -15.41
CA MET A 44 -2.97 12.84 -15.09
C MET A 44 -2.80 11.46 -14.42
N ILE A 45 -3.87 10.67 -14.27
CA ILE A 45 -3.84 9.36 -13.61
C ILE A 45 -2.75 8.46 -14.22
N ASP A 46 -2.65 8.39 -15.54
CA ASP A 46 -1.71 7.50 -16.22
C ASP A 46 -0.23 7.84 -15.95
N PHE A 47 0.05 9.07 -15.51
CA PHE A 47 1.41 9.51 -15.15
C PHE A 47 1.68 9.38 -13.64
N ASN A 48 0.64 9.52 -12.81
CA ASN A 48 0.77 9.59 -11.36
C ASN A 48 0.33 8.32 -10.63
N LEU A 49 -0.24 7.34 -11.32
CA LEU A 49 -0.60 6.05 -10.76
C LEU A 49 0.26 4.96 -11.39
N GLU A 50 0.99 4.23 -10.56
CA GLU A 50 1.78 3.08 -10.98
C GLU A 50 1.32 1.85 -10.21
N THR A 51 1.01 0.75 -10.90
CA THR A 51 0.70 -0.53 -10.26
C THR A 51 1.77 -1.55 -10.60
N ILE A 52 2.42 -2.08 -9.58
CA ILE A 52 3.57 -2.97 -9.67
C ILE A 52 3.15 -4.37 -9.16
N ASP A 53 3.50 -5.41 -9.91
CA ASP A 53 3.46 -6.78 -9.39
C ASP A 53 4.69 -7.02 -8.51
N GLY A 54 4.46 -7.15 -7.21
CA GLY A 54 5.49 -7.35 -6.20
C GLY A 54 6.17 -8.71 -6.26
N LYS A 55 5.68 -9.65 -7.07
CA LYS A 55 6.34 -10.94 -7.37
C LYS A 55 7.25 -10.89 -8.59
N GLU A 56 7.17 -9.84 -9.41
CA GLU A 56 7.96 -9.69 -10.64
C GLU A 56 8.94 -8.51 -10.59
N THR A 57 8.74 -7.58 -9.65
CA THR A 57 9.59 -6.40 -9.49
C THR A 57 10.92 -6.69 -8.78
N THR A 58 11.91 -5.84 -9.03
CA THR A 58 13.17 -5.77 -8.28
C THR A 58 13.16 -4.59 -7.29
N LEU A 59 14.11 -4.59 -6.35
CA LEU A 59 14.24 -3.47 -5.42
C LEU A 59 14.51 -2.14 -6.14
N ASP A 60 15.42 -2.13 -7.11
CA ASP A 60 15.81 -0.91 -7.83
C ASP A 60 14.64 -0.30 -8.62
N GLN A 61 13.82 -1.15 -9.25
CA GLN A 61 12.61 -0.71 -9.94
C GLN A 61 11.63 -0.06 -8.97
N LEU A 62 11.32 -0.71 -7.86
CA LEU A 62 10.40 -0.19 -6.87
C LEU A 62 10.88 1.13 -6.27
N LEU A 63 12.17 1.25 -5.92
CA LEU A 63 12.76 2.49 -5.41
C LEU A 63 12.68 3.61 -6.44
N SER A 64 13.00 3.33 -7.71
CA SER A 64 12.89 4.31 -8.78
C SER A 64 11.45 4.82 -8.93
N SER A 65 10.46 3.94 -8.85
CA SER A 65 9.05 4.30 -8.92
C SER A 65 8.61 5.19 -7.76
N ILE A 66 9.09 4.91 -6.54
CA ILE A 66 8.81 5.69 -5.32
C ILE A 66 9.43 7.09 -5.37
N GLU A 67 10.65 7.21 -5.89
CA GLU A 67 11.43 8.46 -5.94
C GLU A 67 11.04 9.37 -7.11
N THR A 68 10.25 8.87 -8.05
CA THR A 68 9.78 9.67 -9.19
C THR A 68 8.75 10.69 -8.73
N LEU A 69 9.03 11.98 -9.00
CA LEU A 69 8.11 13.07 -8.67
C LEU A 69 6.79 12.97 -9.47
N PRO A 70 5.67 13.42 -8.90
CA PRO A 70 4.42 13.50 -9.63
C PRO A 70 4.52 14.47 -10.80
N PHE A 71 3.77 14.16 -11.85
CA PHE A 71 3.67 14.96 -13.06
C PHE A 71 2.40 15.81 -13.04
N MET A 72 2.55 17.13 -12.93
CA MET A 72 1.44 18.11 -12.91
C MET A 72 0.30 17.74 -11.93
N ASP A 73 0.65 17.11 -10.82
CA ASP A 73 -0.23 16.72 -9.72
C ASP A 73 0.53 16.85 -8.39
N GLU A 74 -0.17 16.83 -7.26
CA GLU A 74 0.43 16.98 -5.94
C GLU A 74 1.07 15.70 -5.42
N ARG A 75 0.62 14.54 -5.93
CA ARG A 75 0.99 13.22 -5.43
C ARG A 75 1.15 12.19 -6.54
N LYS A 76 2.11 11.29 -6.36
CA LYS A 76 2.23 10.04 -7.11
C LYS A 76 1.80 8.90 -6.19
N ILE A 77 1.01 7.97 -6.71
CA ILE A 77 0.56 6.77 -6.00
C ILE A 77 1.24 5.56 -6.63
N VAL A 78 1.96 4.79 -5.82
CA VAL A 78 2.60 3.53 -6.23
C VAL A 78 1.91 2.40 -5.49
N ILE A 79 1.20 1.55 -6.23
CA ILE A 79 0.49 0.39 -5.71
C ILE A 79 1.31 -0.86 -5.96
N VAL A 80 1.71 -1.58 -4.91
CA VAL A 80 2.47 -2.83 -5.02
C VAL A 80 1.59 -3.99 -4.59
N LYS A 81 1.26 -4.88 -5.53
CA LYS A 81 0.43 -6.07 -5.28
C LYS A 81 1.28 -7.27 -4.88
N ASP A 82 0.85 -8.01 -3.86
CA ASP A 82 1.47 -9.26 -3.39
C ASP A 82 3.00 -9.22 -3.21
N PHE A 83 3.52 -8.13 -2.63
CA PHE A 83 4.96 -7.95 -2.42
C PHE A 83 5.59 -9.10 -1.61
N GLU A 84 6.60 -9.77 -2.16
CA GLU A 84 7.19 -10.98 -1.56
C GLU A 84 7.75 -10.74 -0.15
N LEU A 85 8.27 -9.54 0.10
CA LEU A 85 8.80 -9.17 1.41
C LEU A 85 7.72 -9.08 2.49
N LEU A 86 6.43 -8.98 2.16
CA LEU A 86 5.34 -8.91 3.13
C LEU A 86 4.67 -10.26 3.41
N THR A 87 4.78 -11.22 2.50
CA THR A 87 4.10 -12.51 2.61
C THR A 87 4.98 -13.58 3.27
N LYS A 88 4.40 -14.73 3.62
CA LYS A 88 5.14 -15.91 4.11
C LYS A 88 5.82 -16.70 2.99
N SER A 89 5.60 -16.33 1.74
CA SER A 89 6.16 -17.00 0.57
C SER A 89 7.68 -16.90 0.55
N LYS A 90 8.33 -17.90 -0.06
CA LYS A 90 9.78 -17.85 -0.29
C LYS A 90 10.09 -16.64 -1.18
N LYS A 91 10.96 -15.75 -0.71
CA LYS A 91 11.50 -14.65 -1.52
C LYS A 91 12.25 -15.25 -2.71
N LYS A 92 11.90 -14.84 -3.92
CA LYS A 92 12.58 -15.22 -5.17
C LYS A 92 13.42 -14.06 -5.69
N ASN A 93 12.89 -12.85 -5.62
CA ASN A 93 13.51 -11.67 -6.25
C ASN A 93 14.24 -10.77 -5.24
N PHE A 94 14.07 -11.00 -3.95
CA PHE A 94 14.64 -10.18 -2.89
C PHE A 94 15.57 -10.98 -2.00
N SER A 95 16.79 -10.46 -1.83
CA SER A 95 17.75 -10.93 -0.83
C SER A 95 17.46 -10.35 0.56
N ASP A 96 18.14 -10.86 1.58
CA ASP A 96 18.08 -10.28 2.93
C ASP A 96 18.73 -8.88 3.00
N LYS A 97 19.67 -8.59 2.09
CA LYS A 97 20.21 -7.24 1.95
C LYS A 97 19.13 -6.29 1.42
N ASP A 98 18.36 -6.72 0.43
CA ASP A 98 17.30 -5.91 -0.16
C ASP A 98 16.20 -5.59 0.86
N GLU A 99 15.81 -6.57 1.68
CA GLU A 99 14.86 -6.32 2.77
C GLU A 99 15.37 -5.25 3.74
N LYS A 100 16.65 -5.30 4.13
CA LYS A 100 17.24 -4.29 5.02
C LYS A 100 17.28 -2.91 4.36
N THR A 101 17.72 -2.84 3.11
CA THR A 101 17.78 -1.58 2.35
C THR A 101 16.39 -0.96 2.23
N PHE A 102 15.41 -1.75 1.79
CA PHE A 102 14.04 -1.28 1.63
C PHE A 102 13.43 -0.87 2.96
N ALA A 103 13.66 -1.64 4.03
CA ALA A 103 13.22 -1.29 5.36
C ALA A 103 13.76 0.07 5.82
N SER A 104 15.02 0.42 5.53
CA SER A 104 15.55 1.76 5.83
C SER A 104 14.92 2.84 4.94
N HIS A 105 14.63 2.53 3.69
CA HIS A 105 14.00 3.47 2.77
C HIS A 105 12.56 3.84 3.17
N LEU A 106 11.80 2.92 3.80
CA LEU A 106 10.46 3.20 4.33
C LEU A 106 10.42 4.32 5.40
N GLU A 107 11.57 4.70 5.98
CA GLU A 107 11.65 5.82 6.93
C GLU A 107 11.72 7.18 6.21
N ASN A 108 12.09 7.20 4.92
CA ASN A 108 12.35 8.39 4.12
C ASN A 108 11.61 8.35 2.77
N ILE A 109 10.32 8.02 2.78
CA ILE A 109 9.48 8.13 1.58
C ILE A 109 9.25 9.62 1.25
N PRO A 110 9.40 10.03 -0.02
CA PRO A 110 9.09 11.40 -0.45
C PRO A 110 7.70 11.85 -0.01
N ASP A 111 7.56 13.11 0.42
CA ASP A 111 6.26 13.68 0.82
C ASP A 111 5.22 13.67 -0.32
N THR A 112 5.71 13.61 -1.55
CA THR A 112 4.90 13.56 -2.76
C THR A 112 4.44 12.15 -3.14
N THR A 113 4.89 11.11 -2.44
CA THR A 113 4.62 9.71 -2.82
C THR A 113 3.74 9.03 -1.78
N ILE A 114 2.69 8.36 -2.25
CA ILE A 114 1.85 7.47 -1.46
C ILE A 114 2.13 6.04 -1.92
N LEU A 115 2.74 5.24 -1.04
CA LEU A 115 3.07 3.85 -1.28
C LEU A 115 1.99 2.95 -0.69
N VAL A 116 1.31 2.18 -1.54
CA VAL A 116 0.18 1.33 -1.15
C VAL A 116 0.51 -0.13 -1.44
N PHE A 117 0.69 -0.94 -0.40
CA PHE A 117 0.79 -2.39 -0.52
C PHE A 117 -0.59 -3.02 -0.44
N ALA A 118 -0.91 -3.88 -1.41
CA ALA A 118 -2.13 -4.66 -1.45
C ALA A 118 -1.78 -6.14 -1.43
N VAL A 119 -2.17 -6.84 -0.35
CA VAL A 119 -1.92 -8.28 -0.19
C VAL A 119 -3.25 -9.00 -0.04
N TYR A 120 -3.65 -9.76 -1.05
CA TYR A 120 -4.93 -10.50 -1.06
C TYR A 120 -4.80 -11.80 -0.25
N GLY A 121 -4.56 -11.65 1.06
CA GLY A 121 -4.36 -12.75 1.99
C GLY A 121 -3.57 -12.34 3.23
N GLU A 122 -2.86 -13.32 3.78
CA GLU A 122 -2.10 -13.15 5.03
C GLU A 122 -0.68 -12.62 4.79
N ILE A 123 -0.25 -11.73 5.67
CA ILE A 123 1.14 -11.25 5.76
C ILE A 123 1.93 -12.01 6.84
N ASP A 124 3.26 -11.94 6.79
CA ASP A 124 4.10 -12.36 7.91
C ASP A 124 4.36 -11.18 8.87
N LYS A 125 3.49 -11.03 9.88
CA LYS A 125 3.57 -9.94 10.88
C LYS A 125 4.88 -9.90 11.67
N ARG A 126 5.70 -10.96 11.64
CA ARG A 126 7.00 -11.03 12.33
C ARG A 126 8.12 -10.32 11.57
N LYS A 127 7.93 -10.04 10.28
CA LYS A 127 8.96 -9.37 9.47
C LYS A 127 9.11 -7.92 9.88
N SER A 128 10.36 -7.45 9.93
CA SER A 128 10.70 -6.09 10.37
C SER A 128 10.04 -5.01 9.50
N ILE A 129 9.90 -5.28 8.21
CA ILE A 129 9.23 -4.41 7.24
C ILE A 129 7.77 -4.09 7.64
N VAL A 130 7.01 -5.07 8.16
CA VAL A 130 5.63 -4.87 8.60
C VAL A 130 5.58 -3.93 9.81
N SER A 131 6.51 -4.11 10.75
CA SER A 131 6.67 -3.22 11.91
C SER A 131 7.01 -1.79 11.48
N LYS A 132 7.91 -1.63 10.50
CA LYS A 132 8.29 -0.31 9.99
C LYS A 132 7.14 0.38 9.24
N ILE A 133 6.39 -0.34 8.40
CA ILE A 133 5.20 0.22 7.74
C ILE A 133 4.20 0.70 8.79
N SER A 134 3.95 -0.11 9.83
CA SER A 134 3.00 0.25 10.90
C SER A 134 3.45 1.44 11.75
N LYS A 135 4.75 1.76 11.76
CA LYS A 135 5.30 2.94 12.46
C LYS A 135 5.25 4.21 11.62
N ASN A 136 5.44 4.08 10.31
CA ASN A 136 5.56 5.21 9.38
C ASN A 136 4.30 5.41 8.51
N GLY A 137 3.21 4.71 8.83
CA GLY A 137 1.98 4.73 8.06
C GLY A 137 0.95 3.77 8.62
N ILE A 138 0.11 3.23 7.75
CA ILE A 138 -1.09 2.47 8.12
C ILE A 138 -0.95 1.02 7.69
N ALA A 139 -1.11 0.08 8.63
CA ALA A 139 -1.33 -1.33 8.33
C ALA A 139 -2.74 -1.74 8.77
N TYR A 140 -3.58 -2.15 7.82
CA TYR A 140 -4.98 -2.48 8.04
C TYR A 140 -5.32 -3.89 7.57
N ASN A 141 -5.88 -4.69 8.48
CA ASN A 141 -6.39 -6.02 8.17
C ASN A 141 -7.84 -5.92 7.68
N CYS A 142 -8.05 -6.11 6.38
CA CYS A 142 -9.33 -6.33 5.72
C CYS A 142 -9.83 -7.75 6.05
N GLU A 143 -10.23 -7.94 7.30
CA GLU A 143 -10.91 -9.15 7.76
C GLU A 143 -12.34 -9.19 7.22
N LYS A 144 -12.87 -10.41 7.07
CA LYS A 144 -14.25 -10.62 6.64
C LYS A 144 -15.18 -10.03 7.70
N ILE A 145 -16.02 -9.09 7.27
CA ILE A 145 -17.04 -8.50 8.13
C ILE A 145 -17.96 -9.65 8.55
N SER A 146 -18.03 -9.92 9.85
CA SER A 146 -18.97 -10.94 10.37
C SER A 146 -20.40 -10.50 10.07
N ASP A 147 -21.33 -11.45 9.87
CA ASP A 147 -22.75 -11.14 9.60
C ASP A 147 -23.36 -10.15 10.61
N MET A 148 -22.84 -10.12 11.83
CA MET A 148 -23.25 -9.22 12.92
C MET A 148 -22.83 -7.76 12.71
N GLU A 149 -21.76 -7.49 11.96
CA GLU A 149 -21.33 -6.13 11.61
C GLU A 149 -22.07 -5.56 10.39
N LEU A 150 -22.57 -6.42 9.49
CA LEU A 150 -23.46 -6.02 8.38
C LEU A 150 -24.76 -5.39 8.90
N PHE A 151 -25.30 -5.89 10.01
CA PHE A 151 -26.50 -5.34 10.66
C PHE A 151 -26.33 -3.93 11.25
N LYS A 152 -25.10 -3.41 11.38
CA LYS A 152 -24.85 -2.03 11.84
C LYS A 152 -24.81 -1.00 10.70
N TRP A 153 -25.06 -1.42 9.46
CA TRP A 153 -25.03 -0.56 8.27
C TRP A 153 -26.40 -0.46 7.57
N THR A 154 -27.46 -1.01 8.18
CA THR A 154 -28.89 -0.78 7.83
C THR A 154 -29.54 0.01 8.95
#